data_AF-A0A7D9JL34-F1
#
_entry.id   AF-A0A7D9JL34-F1
#
_cell.length_a   1.000
_cell.length_b   1.000
_cell.length_c   1.000
_cell.angle_alpha   90.00
_cell.angle_beta   90.00
_cell.angle_gamma   90.00
#
_symmetry.space_group_name_H-M   'P 1'
#
loop_
_entity.id
_entity.type
_entity.pdbx_description
1 polymer ?
#
loop_
_entity_poly.entity_id
_entity_poly.type
_entity_poly.pdbx_seq_one_letter_code
_entity_poly.pdbx_strand_id
1 'polypeptide(L)'
;MAQRGRKSGSTRRGAGKAKTRKRQLSVYEVSQLVVNKKIKSRLELLSFAQEQQREGKTDLVQFIANRGSKAVDEAIRVGWELKEAPSLVVRYRQSRLERLQVAFEGDCILNCNKKWLDLARNILMRNNIEISEFVGAVRLLLEKGRGKYRNILVTGPSNCGKTFILNPLNVIYDTFSNPASTSFAW
;
A
#
# COMPACT_ATOMS: atom_id res chain seq x y z
N MET A 1 1.28 -85.37 25.51
CA MET A 1 1.45 -83.94 25.18
C MET A 1 0.36 -83.53 24.19
N ALA A 2 -0.26 -82.38 24.48
CA ALA A 2 -1.47 -81.76 23.92
C ALA A 2 -1.35 -81.37 22.42
N GLN A 3 -2.29 -81.75 21.54
CA GLN A 3 -3.49 -81.03 21.05
C GLN A 3 -3.32 -80.03 19.87
N ARG A 4 -4.30 -80.13 18.96
CA ARG A 4 -4.99 -79.10 18.15
C ARG A 4 -4.43 -78.70 16.78
N GLY A 5 -5.23 -79.04 15.76
CA GLY A 5 -5.12 -78.49 14.41
C GLY A 5 -5.65 -77.05 14.28
N ARG A 6 -5.48 -76.47 13.08
CA ARG A 6 -6.24 -75.29 12.65
C ARG A 6 -6.24 -75.18 11.12
N LYS A 7 -7.43 -75.34 10.53
CA LYS A 7 -7.77 -74.83 9.18
C LYS A 7 -8.34 -73.41 9.31
N SER A 8 -8.08 -72.63 8.26
CA SER A 8 -8.84 -71.48 7.75
C SER A 8 -8.81 -70.15 8.51
N GLY A 9 -8.66 -69.08 7.74
CA GLY A 9 -8.79 -67.70 8.22
C GLY A 9 -8.42 -66.68 7.17
N SER A 10 -9.23 -66.60 6.10
CA SER A 10 -9.19 -65.52 5.11
C SER A 10 -9.15 -64.16 5.81
N THR A 11 -8.21 -63.30 5.43
CA THR A 11 -8.33 -61.85 5.65
C THR A 11 -8.22 -61.15 4.31
N ARG A 12 -9.39 -60.93 3.70
CA ARG A 12 -9.60 -59.93 2.65
C ARG A 12 -9.06 -58.60 3.17
N ARG A 13 -7.90 -58.17 2.67
CA ARG A 13 -7.44 -56.78 2.78
C ARG A 13 -8.42 -55.93 1.98
N GLY A 14 -9.38 -55.34 2.68
CA GLY A 14 -10.24 -54.31 2.12
C GLY A 14 -9.36 -53.19 1.57
N ALA A 15 -9.48 -52.92 0.27
CA ALA A 15 -8.90 -51.74 -0.35
C ALA A 15 -9.51 -50.50 0.29
N GLY A 16 -8.81 -49.93 1.27
CA GLY A 16 -9.16 -48.64 1.83
C GLY A 16 -9.11 -47.60 0.72
N LYS A 17 -10.26 -47.06 0.32
CA LYS A 17 -10.34 -45.88 -0.53
C LYS A 17 -9.50 -44.78 0.13
N ALA A 18 -8.36 -44.44 -0.46
CA ALA A 18 -7.58 -43.29 -0.04
C ALA A 18 -8.50 -42.06 -0.08
N LYS A 19 -8.81 -41.48 1.09
CA LYS A 19 -9.55 -40.22 1.16
C LYS A 19 -8.73 -39.17 0.40
N THR A 20 -9.25 -38.68 -0.72
CA THR A 20 -8.70 -37.55 -1.46
C THR A 20 -8.60 -36.37 -0.48
N ARG A 21 -7.37 -35.99 -0.10
CA ARG A 21 -7.15 -34.83 0.77
C ARG A 21 -7.76 -33.60 0.08
N LYS A 22 -8.60 -32.85 0.80
CA LYS A 22 -9.09 -31.55 0.32
C LYS A 22 -7.88 -30.66 0.01
N ARG A 23 -7.88 -30.06 -1.18
CA ARG A 23 -6.84 -29.12 -1.60
C ARG A 23 -6.83 -27.93 -0.63
N GLN A 24 -5.69 -27.69 0.00
CA GLN A 24 -5.51 -26.50 0.84
C GLN A 24 -5.31 -25.26 -0.03
N LEU A 25 -5.74 -24.11 0.47
CA LEU A 25 -5.45 -22.83 -0.16
C LEU A 25 -3.94 -22.64 -0.28
N SER A 26 -3.53 -22.10 -1.42
CA SER A 26 -2.19 -21.61 -1.68
C SER A 26 -2.05 -20.16 -1.21
N VAL A 27 -0.80 -19.72 -1.04
CA VAL A 27 -0.48 -18.31 -0.74
C VAL A 27 -1.05 -17.39 -1.82
N TYR A 28 -1.02 -17.81 -3.09
CA TYR A 28 -1.57 -17.06 -4.21
C TYR A 28 -3.10 -16.90 -4.14
N GLU A 29 -3.84 -17.95 -3.81
CA GLU A 29 -5.30 -17.85 -3.65
C GLU A 29 -5.69 -16.92 -2.50
N VAL A 30 -4.93 -16.96 -1.40
CA VAL A 30 -5.15 -16.05 -0.27
C VAL A 30 -4.76 -14.62 -0.62
N SER A 31 -3.70 -14.39 -1.40
CA SER A 31 -3.29 -13.05 -1.81
C SER A 31 -4.32 -12.36 -2.69
N GLN A 32 -4.94 -13.10 -3.63
CA GLN A 32 -6.05 -12.61 -4.43
C GLN A 32 -7.28 -12.28 -3.57
N LEU A 33 -7.59 -13.13 -2.59
CA LEU A 33 -8.68 -12.91 -1.66
C LEU A 33 -8.48 -11.64 -0.83
N VAL A 34 -7.28 -11.43 -0.30
CA VAL A 34 -6.91 -10.26 0.50
C VAL A 34 -7.16 -8.97 -0.28
N VAL A 35 -6.72 -8.93 -1.54
CA VAL A 35 -6.93 -7.78 -2.44
C VAL A 35 -8.41 -7.53 -2.71
N ASN A 36 -9.17 -8.59 -3.03
CA ASN A 36 -10.59 -8.50 -3.38
C ASN A 36 -11.45 -8.05 -2.20
N LYS A 37 -11.10 -8.49 -0.98
CA LYS A 37 -11.78 -8.11 0.26
C LYS A 37 -11.21 -6.85 0.92
N LYS A 38 -10.23 -6.20 0.28
CA LYS A 38 -9.55 -4.99 0.78
C LYS A 38 -8.94 -5.16 2.18
N ILE A 39 -8.49 -6.38 2.51
CA ILE A 39 -7.86 -6.71 3.78
C ILE A 39 -6.43 -6.16 3.79
N LYS A 40 -6.06 -5.38 4.79
CA LYS A 40 -4.75 -4.72 4.92
C LYS A 40 -3.90 -5.28 6.04
N SER A 41 -4.52 -5.96 7.01
CA SER A 41 -3.83 -6.47 8.19
C SER A 41 -4.13 -7.94 8.46
N ARG A 42 -3.22 -8.57 9.22
CA ARG A 42 -3.40 -9.93 9.73
C ARG A 42 -4.66 -10.07 10.57
N LEU A 43 -4.96 -9.06 11.39
CA LEU A 43 -6.13 -9.05 12.27
C LEU A 43 -7.43 -9.05 11.47
N GLU A 44 -7.51 -8.22 10.41
CA GLU A 44 -8.65 -8.23 9.49
C GLU A 44 -8.82 -9.57 8.80
N LEU A 45 -7.71 -10.22 8.40
CA LEU A 45 -7.77 -11.55 7.79
C LEU A 45 -8.27 -12.63 8.76
N LEU A 46 -7.88 -12.54 10.04
CA LEU A 46 -8.39 -13.42 11.09
C LEU A 46 -9.89 -13.21 11.34
N SER A 47 -10.32 -11.94 11.40
CA SER A 47 -11.74 -11.59 11.55
C SER A 47 -12.55 -12.17 10.40
N PHE A 48 -12.10 -11.97 9.16
CA PHE A 48 -12.75 -12.48 7.97
C PHE A 48 -12.77 -14.02 7.94
N ALA A 49 -11.70 -14.68 8.39
CA ALA A 49 -11.66 -16.13 8.47
C ALA A 49 -12.66 -16.70 9.50
N GLN A 50 -12.86 -16.02 10.63
CA GLN A 50 -13.87 -16.39 11.62
C GLN A 50 -15.30 -16.23 11.09
N GLU A 51 -15.59 -15.15 10.38
CA GLU A 51 -16.88 -14.95 9.69
C GLU A 51 -17.17 -16.10 8.71
N GLN A 52 -16.20 -16.42 7.86
CA GLN A 52 -16.32 -17.52 6.88
C GLN A 52 -16.48 -18.88 7.55
N GLN A 53 -15.84 -19.10 8.71
CA GLN A 53 -16.00 -20.33 9.47
C GLN A 53 -17.43 -20.51 10.01
N ARG A 54 -18.08 -19.42 10.45
CA ARG A 54 -19.49 -19.44 10.87
C ARG A 54 -20.43 -19.80 9.72
N GLU A 55 -20.05 -19.45 8.50
CA GLU A 55 -20.73 -19.86 7.26
C GLU A 55 -20.36 -21.28 6.78
N GLY A 56 -19.55 -22.02 7.53
CA GLY A 56 -19.11 -23.38 7.19
C GLY A 56 -17.90 -23.46 6.26
N LYS A 57 -17.34 -22.33 5.81
CA LYS A 57 -16.14 -22.26 4.96
C LYS A 57 -14.89 -22.27 5.84
N THR A 58 -14.29 -23.44 6.01
CA THR A 58 -13.16 -23.63 6.94
C THR A 58 -11.77 -23.51 6.30
N ASP A 59 -11.68 -23.39 4.97
CA ASP A 59 -10.42 -23.46 4.24
C ASP A 59 -9.43 -22.35 4.63
N LEU A 60 -9.92 -21.13 4.86
CA LEU A 60 -9.09 -19.98 5.23
C LEU A 60 -8.57 -20.09 6.67
N VAL A 61 -9.39 -20.54 7.61
CA VAL A 61 -8.96 -20.81 8.99
C VAL A 61 -7.91 -21.92 9.01
N GLN A 62 -8.13 -22.99 8.23
CA GLN A 62 -7.16 -24.07 8.10
C GLN A 62 -5.83 -23.58 7.48
N PHE A 63 -5.89 -22.71 6.47
CA PHE A 63 -4.69 -22.12 5.90
C PHE A 63 -3.88 -21.34 6.94
N ILE A 64 -4.55 -20.45 7.69
CA ILE A 64 -3.91 -19.60 8.71
C ILE A 64 -3.29 -20.45 9.82
N ALA A 65 -4.02 -21.46 10.30
CA ALA A 65 -3.55 -22.35 11.37
C ALA A 65 -2.36 -23.22 10.93
N ASN A 66 -2.36 -23.72 9.68
CA ASN A 66 -1.38 -24.71 9.22
C ASN A 66 -0.10 -24.10 8.63
N ARG A 67 -0.17 -22.91 8.00
CA ARG A 67 0.96 -22.31 7.28
C ARG A 67 1.80 -21.35 8.13
N GLY A 68 1.34 -21.01 9.34
CA GLY A 68 2.05 -20.15 10.27
C GLY A 68 2.03 -18.66 9.87
N SER A 69 2.59 -17.80 10.72
CA SER A 69 2.46 -16.35 10.57
C SER A 69 3.10 -15.80 9.30
N LYS A 70 4.32 -16.25 8.99
CA LYS A 70 5.10 -15.81 7.84
C LYS A 70 4.35 -15.95 6.52
N ALA A 71 3.70 -17.10 6.28
CA ALA A 71 2.99 -17.34 5.03
C ALA A 71 1.73 -16.48 4.88
N VAL A 72 1.10 -16.14 6.00
CA VAL A 72 -0.08 -15.25 6.02
C VAL A 72 0.34 -13.81 5.74
N ASP A 73 1.41 -13.35 6.38
CA ASP A 73 1.93 -12.00 6.18
C ASP A 73 2.47 -11.84 4.74
N GLU A 74 3.10 -12.89 4.21
CA GLU A 74 3.52 -12.97 2.80
C GLU A 74 2.32 -12.88 1.84
N ALA A 75 1.24 -13.61 2.09
CA ALA A 75 0.05 -13.56 1.23
C ALA A 75 -0.55 -12.14 1.17
N ILE A 76 -0.58 -11.45 2.31
CA ILE A 76 -1.04 -10.06 2.37
C ILE A 76 -0.11 -9.15 1.57
N ARG A 77 1.20 -9.24 1.83
CA ARG A 77 2.21 -8.40 1.16
C ARG A 77 2.20 -8.59 -0.35
N VAL A 78 2.33 -9.83 -0.82
CA VAL A 78 2.36 -10.19 -2.24
C VAL A 78 1.07 -9.78 -2.94
N GLY A 79 -0.08 -9.91 -2.28
CA GLY A 79 -1.36 -9.48 -2.86
C GLY A 79 -1.36 -8.00 -3.22
N TRP A 80 -0.95 -7.15 -2.28
CA TRP A 80 -0.89 -5.71 -2.51
C TRP A 80 0.23 -5.31 -3.46
N GLU A 81 1.42 -5.92 -3.35
CA GLU A 81 2.52 -5.70 -4.29
C GLU A 81 2.10 -6.02 -5.74
N LEU A 82 1.46 -7.17 -5.99
CA LEU A 82 0.97 -7.54 -7.32
C LEU A 82 -0.10 -6.58 -7.84
N LYS A 83 -1.00 -6.11 -6.97
CA LYS A 83 -2.04 -5.16 -7.34
C LYS A 83 -1.48 -3.79 -7.71
N GLU A 84 -0.51 -3.31 -6.92
CA GLU A 84 0.02 -1.94 -7.02
C GLU A 84 1.17 -1.83 -8.02
N ALA A 85 1.91 -2.92 -8.29
CA ALA A 85 3.07 -2.94 -9.16
C ALA A 85 2.85 -2.28 -10.54
N PRO A 86 1.77 -2.55 -11.30
CA PRO A 86 1.55 -1.89 -12.58
C PRO A 86 1.49 -0.36 -12.45
N SER A 87 0.79 0.13 -11.43
CA SER A 87 0.65 1.57 -11.15
C SER A 87 1.97 2.21 -10.69
N LEU A 88 2.76 1.49 -9.90
CA LEU A 88 4.08 1.94 -9.44
C LEU A 88 5.08 2.04 -10.59
N VAL A 89 5.06 1.09 -11.53
CA VAL A 89 5.91 1.13 -12.73
C VAL A 89 5.58 2.35 -13.60
N VAL A 90 4.29 2.64 -13.82
CA VAL A 90 3.86 3.84 -14.53
C VAL A 90 4.36 5.09 -13.81
N ARG A 91 4.14 5.19 -12.50
CA ARG A 91 4.60 6.32 -11.67
C ARG A 91 6.11 6.50 -11.71
N TYR A 92 6.89 5.42 -11.68
CA TYR A 92 8.36 5.48 -11.71
C TYR A 92 8.90 6.01 -13.04
N ARG A 93 8.22 5.73 -14.15
CA ARG A 93 8.59 6.23 -15.48
C ARG A 93 8.20 7.68 -15.70
N GLN A 94 7.23 8.20 -14.95
CA GLN A 94 6.80 9.58 -15.08
C GLN A 94 7.87 10.56 -14.61
N SER A 95 8.10 11.60 -15.41
CA SER A 95 8.86 12.77 -14.97
C SER A 95 8.15 13.49 -13.82
N ARG A 96 8.87 14.32 -13.05
CA ARG A 96 8.25 15.11 -11.97
C ARG A 96 7.14 16.02 -12.52
N LEU A 97 7.34 16.61 -13.69
CA LEU A 97 6.32 17.46 -14.32
C LEU A 97 5.11 16.67 -14.82
N GLU A 98 5.31 15.47 -15.35
CA GLU A 98 4.19 14.58 -15.71
C GLU A 98 3.36 14.19 -14.49
N ARG A 99 3.99 13.91 -13.34
CA ARG A 99 3.26 13.65 -12.09
C ARG A 99 2.44 14.86 -11.65
N LEU A 100 2.99 16.07 -11.79
CA LEU A 100 2.26 17.31 -11.52
C LEU A 100 1.06 17.46 -12.46
N GLN A 101 1.24 17.14 -13.75
CA GLN A 101 0.19 17.24 -14.75
C GLN A 101 -0.94 16.24 -14.49
N VAL A 102 -0.60 14.98 -14.18
CA VAL A 102 -1.57 13.94 -13.80
C VAL A 102 -2.36 14.36 -12.55
N ALA A 103 -1.70 14.96 -11.55
CA ALA A 103 -2.38 15.48 -10.37
C ALA A 103 -3.28 16.68 -10.67
N PHE A 104 -2.90 17.51 -11.65
CA PHE A 104 -3.71 18.63 -12.11
C PHE A 104 -4.95 18.18 -12.88
N GLU A 105 -4.84 17.11 -13.67
CA GLU A 105 -5.94 16.50 -14.44
C GLU A 105 -6.87 15.65 -13.57
N GLY A 106 -6.40 15.22 -12.39
CA GLY A 106 -7.19 14.45 -11.44
C GLY A 106 -8.30 15.25 -10.76
N ASP A 107 -9.20 14.53 -10.08
CA ASP A 107 -10.30 15.15 -9.36
C ASP A 107 -9.80 15.99 -8.18
N CYS A 108 -10.29 17.23 -8.06
CA CYS A 108 -10.12 18.00 -6.81
C CYS A 108 -11.03 17.40 -5.71
N ILE A 109 -10.68 17.65 -4.45
CA ILE A 109 -11.53 17.31 -3.31
C ILE A 109 -12.94 17.92 -3.45
N LEU A 110 -13.96 17.21 -2.98
CA LEU A 110 -15.33 17.73 -2.95
C LEU A 110 -15.37 19.10 -2.25
N ASN A 111 -16.07 20.07 -2.85
CA ASN A 111 -16.19 21.44 -2.36
C ASN A 111 -14.85 22.23 -2.27
N CYS A 112 -13.83 21.79 -3.02
CA CYS A 112 -12.54 22.49 -3.19
C CYS A 112 -12.73 23.98 -3.50
N ASN A 113 -13.63 24.32 -4.43
CA ASN A 113 -14.00 25.70 -4.79
C ASN A 113 -12.78 26.61 -5.05
N LYS A 114 -11.65 26.02 -5.48
CA LYS A 114 -10.36 26.70 -5.70
C LYS A 114 -9.82 27.48 -4.47
N LYS A 115 -10.36 27.25 -3.27
CA LYS A 115 -10.01 28.00 -2.05
C LYS A 115 -8.51 27.98 -1.73
N TRP A 116 -7.86 26.83 -1.94
CA TRP A 116 -6.41 26.73 -1.73
C TRP A 116 -5.63 27.66 -2.65
N LEU A 117 -5.99 27.73 -3.94
CA LEU A 117 -5.33 28.57 -4.92
C LEU A 117 -5.48 30.05 -4.58
N ASP A 118 -6.68 30.47 -4.18
CA ASP A 118 -6.93 31.87 -3.80
C ASP A 118 -6.13 32.26 -2.55
N LEU A 119 -6.07 31.38 -1.55
CA LEU A 119 -5.24 31.59 -0.36
C LEU A 119 -3.74 31.61 -0.70
N ALA A 120 -3.27 30.71 -1.55
CA ALA A 120 -1.87 30.66 -1.98
C ALA A 120 -1.46 31.95 -2.71
N ARG A 121 -2.31 32.45 -3.62
CA ARG A 121 -2.11 33.73 -4.30
C ARG A 121 -2.05 34.89 -3.31
N ASN A 122 -2.97 34.94 -2.36
CA ASN A 122 -2.98 35.97 -1.32
C ASN A 122 -1.72 35.93 -0.43
N ILE A 123 -1.21 34.73 -0.12
CA ILE A 123 0.04 34.57 0.64
C ILE A 123 1.21 35.14 -0.17
N LEU A 124 1.35 34.76 -1.45
CA LEU A 124 2.43 35.28 -2.31
C LEU A 124 2.37 36.80 -2.42
N MET A 125 1.18 37.36 -2.73
CA MET A 125 0.98 38.80 -2.85
C MET A 125 1.33 39.56 -1.56
N ARG A 126 0.89 39.08 -0.39
CA ARG A 126 1.19 39.71 0.92
C ARG A 126 2.67 39.68 1.31
N ASN A 127 3.43 38.76 0.74
CA ASN A 127 4.88 38.66 0.93
C ASN A 127 5.66 39.30 -0.22
N ASN A 128 4.98 40.06 -1.10
CA ASN A 128 5.55 40.72 -2.26
C ASN A 128 6.28 39.75 -3.23
N ILE A 129 5.81 38.51 -3.32
CA ILE A 129 6.32 37.50 -4.25
C ILE A 129 5.40 37.46 -5.46
N GLU A 130 5.97 37.68 -6.64
CA GLU A 130 5.23 37.61 -7.88
C GLU A 130 4.91 36.14 -8.22
N ILE A 131 3.69 35.88 -8.71
CA ILE A 131 3.20 34.51 -8.91
C ILE A 131 4.01 33.79 -9.99
N SER A 132 4.32 34.46 -11.09
CA SER A 132 5.09 33.89 -12.19
C SER A 132 6.54 33.57 -11.78
N GLU A 133 7.16 34.38 -10.92
CA GLU A 133 8.47 34.12 -10.33
C GLU A 133 8.44 32.83 -9.49
N PHE A 134 7.49 32.71 -8.57
CA PHE A 134 7.35 31.51 -7.73
C PHE A 134 7.08 30.26 -8.57
N VAL A 135 6.14 30.34 -9.52
CA VAL A 135 5.80 29.23 -10.42
C VAL A 135 7.00 28.85 -11.30
N GLY A 136 7.74 29.83 -11.80
CA GLY A 136 8.95 29.63 -12.59
C GLY A 136 10.03 28.90 -11.81
N ALA A 137 10.29 29.31 -10.57
CA ALA A 137 11.23 28.64 -9.68
C ALA A 137 10.83 27.18 -9.41
N VAL A 138 9.54 26.93 -9.10
CA VAL A 138 9.03 25.57 -8.83
C VAL A 138 9.17 24.69 -10.08
N ARG A 139 8.80 25.20 -11.25
CA ARG A 139 8.93 24.46 -12.52
C ARG A 139 10.39 24.13 -12.83
N LEU A 140 11.30 25.09 -12.69
CA LEU A 140 12.73 24.87 -12.93
C LEU A 140 13.29 23.79 -11.99
N LEU A 141 12.90 23.81 -10.72
CA LEU A 141 13.29 22.80 -9.74
C LEU A 141 12.75 21.40 -10.12
N LEU A 142 11.48 21.30 -10.52
CA LEU A 142 10.88 20.02 -10.93
C LEU A 142 11.46 19.50 -12.24
N GLU A 143 11.83 20.37 -13.17
CA GLU A 143 12.45 19.97 -14.43
C GLU A 143 13.90 19.51 -14.21
N LYS A 144 14.76 20.41 -13.69
CA LYS A 144 16.21 20.20 -13.61
C LYS A 144 16.65 19.45 -12.37
N GLY A 145 15.81 19.36 -11.34
CA GLY A 145 16.12 18.72 -10.06
C GLY A 145 17.09 19.51 -9.19
N ARG A 146 17.48 18.89 -8.07
CA ARG A 146 18.41 19.44 -7.08
C ARG A 146 19.70 19.91 -7.74
N GLY A 147 20.16 21.08 -7.33
CA GLY A 147 21.48 21.58 -7.67
C GLY A 147 21.74 22.98 -7.13
N LYS A 148 22.95 23.48 -7.36
CA LYS A 148 23.33 24.84 -6.98
C LYS A 148 22.37 25.84 -7.64
N TYR A 149 21.86 26.79 -6.85
CA TYR A 149 20.91 27.83 -7.27
C TYR A 149 19.58 27.35 -7.85
N ARG A 150 19.22 26.07 -7.66
CA ARG A 150 17.97 25.48 -8.16
C ARG A 150 17.00 25.08 -7.05
N ASN A 151 17.46 25.07 -5.80
CA ASN A 151 16.63 24.72 -4.65
C ASN A 151 15.81 25.93 -4.19
N ILE A 152 14.58 25.68 -3.76
CA ILE A 152 13.71 26.70 -3.18
C ILE A 152 13.78 26.58 -1.66
N LEU A 153 14.12 27.68 -1.00
CA LEU A 153 14.07 27.80 0.44
C LEU A 153 13.01 28.86 0.79
N VAL A 154 11.93 28.44 1.46
CA VAL A 154 10.90 29.36 1.95
C VAL A 154 11.21 29.70 3.40
N THR A 155 11.61 30.94 3.67
CA THR A 155 11.95 31.45 5.00
C THR A 155 10.92 32.47 5.48
N GLY A 156 10.94 32.77 6.77
CA GLY A 156 10.06 33.78 7.37
C GLY A 156 9.57 33.38 8.77
N PRO A 157 8.93 34.30 9.50
CA PRO A 157 8.42 34.03 10.84
C PRO A 157 7.28 33.00 10.85
N SER A 158 6.91 32.56 12.05
CA SER A 158 5.77 31.66 12.24
C SER A 158 4.49 32.25 11.65
N ASN A 159 3.57 31.39 11.20
CA ASN A 159 2.27 31.77 10.65
C ASN A 159 2.27 32.55 9.31
N CYS A 160 3.38 32.57 8.58
CA CYS A 160 3.46 33.20 7.24
C CYS A 160 3.06 32.29 6.05
N GLY A 161 2.43 31.14 6.30
CA GLY A 161 1.95 30.26 5.22
C GLY A 161 3.01 29.38 4.54
N LYS A 162 4.23 29.28 5.08
CA LYS A 162 5.34 28.48 4.53
C LYS A 162 4.97 27.01 4.30
N THR A 163 4.42 26.36 5.33
CA THR A 163 3.99 24.95 5.22
C THR A 163 2.78 24.82 4.29
N PHE A 164 1.87 25.79 4.33
CA PHE A 164 0.64 25.77 3.54
C PHE A 164 0.91 25.76 2.02
N ILE A 165 1.88 26.55 1.56
CA ILE A 165 2.16 26.68 0.12
C ILE A 165 2.83 25.44 -0.48
N LEU A 166 3.57 24.67 0.33
CA LEU A 166 4.27 23.46 -0.12
C LEU A 166 3.47 22.18 0.13
N ASN A 167 2.44 22.22 0.99
CA ASN A 167 1.72 21.01 1.41
C ASN A 167 1.14 20.17 0.25
N PRO A 168 0.61 20.75 -0.85
CA PRO A 168 0.14 19.93 -1.97
C PRO A 168 1.23 19.09 -2.63
N LEU A 169 2.49 19.55 -2.60
CA LEU A 169 3.60 18.79 -3.16
C LEU A 169 3.84 17.48 -2.37
N ASN A 170 3.53 17.44 -1.08
CA ASN A 170 3.62 16.23 -0.26
C ASN A 170 2.55 15.19 -0.61
N VAL A 171 1.46 15.61 -1.26
CA VAL A 171 0.40 14.71 -1.74
C VAL A 171 0.76 14.15 -3.12
N ILE A 172 1.38 14.97 -3.97
CA ILE A 172 1.72 14.61 -5.35
C ILE A 172 2.98 13.73 -5.38
N TYR A 173 3.98 14.10 -4.58
CA TYR A 173 5.29 13.47 -4.55
C TYR A 173 5.54 12.74 -3.24
N ASP A 174 6.39 11.71 -3.30
CA ASP A 174 6.88 11.01 -2.11
C ASP A 174 7.96 11.88 -1.46
N THR A 175 7.54 12.85 -0.66
CA THR A 175 8.43 13.85 -0.05
C THR A 175 9.06 13.31 1.22
N PHE A 176 10.39 13.43 1.32
CA PHE A 176 11.07 13.25 2.59
C PHE A 176 10.94 14.51 3.44
N SER A 177 10.25 14.41 4.57
CA SER A 177 10.27 15.42 5.62
C SER A 177 11.22 14.95 6.71
N ASN A 178 12.34 15.63 6.93
CA ASN A 178 13.16 15.35 8.10
C ASN A 178 12.34 15.72 9.35
N PRO A 179 12.00 14.78 10.25
CA PRO A 179 11.46 15.14 11.56
C PRO A 179 12.58 15.84 12.32
N ALA A 180 12.65 17.15 12.22
CA ALA A 180 13.65 17.95 12.91
C ALA A 180 13.37 17.95 14.42
N SER A 181 13.70 16.85 15.11
CA SER A 181 14.26 16.94 16.45
C SER A 181 15.72 17.39 16.29
N THR A 182 15.91 18.71 16.24
CA THR A 182 17.11 19.41 16.74
C THR A 182 18.51 19.01 16.22
N SER A 183 18.68 18.42 15.04
CA SER A 183 20.01 18.37 14.41
C SER A 183 19.92 18.52 12.90
N PHE A 184 20.28 19.71 12.43
CA PHE A 184 20.51 19.98 11.01
C PHE A 184 21.94 19.52 10.67
N ALA A 185 22.06 18.41 9.95
CA ALA A 185 23.22 18.17 9.10
C ALA A 185 22.89 18.73 7.71
N TRP A 186 23.56 19.83 7.36
CA TRP A 186 23.56 20.43 6.03
C TRP A 186 24.48 19.66 5.08
#